data_AF-A0A403FI75-F1
#
_entry.id   AF-A0A403FI75-F1
#
_cell.length_a   1.000
_cell.length_b   1.000
_cell.length_c   1.000
_cell.angle_alpha   90.00
_cell.angle_beta   90.00
_cell.angle_gamma   90.00
#
_symmetry.space_group_name_H-M   'P 1'
#
loop_
_entity.id
_entity.type
_entity.pdbx_description
1 polymer ?
#
loop_
_entity_poly.entity_id
_entity_poly.type
_entity_poly.pdbx_seq_one_letter_code
_entity_poly.pdbx_strand_id
1 'polypeptide(L)'
;MKKGTVLNSEISSVISRLGHTDTLVVCDAGLPIPNSAARIDMALTQGVPSFMQVVNVVTQEMQVEAAILATEIKQQNPQLHETLLTHLEQLQQHQGNTIKISYTTHEQFKKLTADSQAVIRSGECSPYANVILCAGVTF
;
A
#
# COMPACT_ATOMS: atom_id res chain seq x y z
N MET A 1 21.30 14.07 -3.78
CA MET A 1 20.94 12.98 -4.72
C MET A 1 20.88 11.67 -3.94
N LYS A 2 19.77 10.93 -4.02
CA LYS A 2 19.52 9.71 -3.24
C LYS A 2 20.10 8.49 -3.98
N LYS A 3 20.78 7.59 -3.27
CA LYS A 3 21.17 6.25 -3.77
C LYS A 3 20.01 5.28 -3.53
N GLY A 4 19.98 4.15 -4.25
CA GLY A 4 18.89 3.17 -4.13
C GLY A 4 17.75 3.42 -5.13
N THR A 5 16.58 2.86 -4.84
CA THR A 5 15.49 2.70 -5.82
C THR A 5 14.23 3.49 -5.46
N VAL A 6 13.98 3.81 -4.19
CA VAL A 6 12.84 4.65 -3.76
C VAL A 6 13.19 6.12 -3.94
N LEU A 7 12.94 6.67 -5.13
CA LEU A 7 13.44 8.01 -5.49
C LEU A 7 12.47 9.16 -5.17
N ASN A 8 11.19 8.88 -4.99
CA ASN A 8 10.20 9.92 -4.71
C ASN A 8 10.42 10.54 -3.32
N SER A 9 10.49 11.87 -3.26
CA SER A 9 10.79 12.61 -2.03
C SER A 9 9.71 12.44 -0.96
N GLU A 10 8.43 12.51 -1.34
CA GLU A 10 7.30 12.41 -0.41
C GLU A 10 7.15 10.98 0.13
N ILE A 11 7.33 9.97 -0.73
CA ILE A 11 7.36 8.56 -0.30
C ILE A 11 8.52 8.33 0.67
N SER A 12 9.71 8.84 0.36
CA SER A 12 10.87 8.74 1.27
C SER A 12 10.60 9.44 2.60
N SER A 13 9.99 10.63 2.54
CA SER A 13 9.64 11.43 3.72
C SER A 13 8.67 10.69 4.62
N VAL A 14 7.58 10.14 4.08
CA VAL A 14 6.57 9.45 4.89
C VAL A 14 7.11 8.14 5.45
N ILE A 15 7.82 7.33 4.65
CA ILE A 15 8.38 6.05 5.12
C ILE A 15 9.37 6.27 6.27
N SER A 16 10.22 7.30 6.19
CA SER A 16 11.19 7.60 7.25
C SER A 16 10.57 8.10 8.56
N ARG A 17 9.27 8.44 8.55
CA ARG A 17 8.52 8.90 9.73
C ARG A 17 7.63 7.82 10.35
N LEU A 18 7.49 6.66 9.72
CA LEU A 18 6.65 5.57 10.23
C LEU A 18 7.22 5.02 11.55
N GLY A 19 6.38 4.99 12.58
CA GLY A 19 6.57 4.19 13.79
C GLY A 19 5.89 2.82 13.67
N HIS A 20 6.04 1.99 14.71
CA HIS A 20 5.32 0.72 14.80
C HIS A 20 3.81 0.98 14.79
N THR A 21 3.06 0.17 14.05
CA THR A 21 1.60 0.22 13.85
C THR A 21 1.08 1.37 12.98
N ASP A 22 1.93 2.31 12.57
CA ASP A 22 1.54 3.31 11.59
C ASP A 22 1.14 2.65 10.27
N THR A 23 0.20 3.27 9.57
CA THR A 23 -0.31 2.73 8.31
C THR A 23 -0.03 3.65 7.14
N LEU A 24 0.24 3.03 6.00
CA LEU A 24 0.46 3.69 4.71
C LEU A 24 -0.40 2.99 3.66
N VAL A 25 -1.18 3.77 2.90
CA VAL A 25 -2.10 3.23 1.91
C VAL A 25 -1.51 3.38 0.52
N VAL A 26 -1.58 2.32 -0.29
CA VAL A 26 -1.41 2.41 -1.75
C VAL A 26 -2.77 2.15 -2.39
N CYS A 27 -3.23 3.08 -3.23
CA CYS A 27 -4.58 3.03 -3.78
C CYS A 27 -4.61 3.11 -5.31
N ASP A 28 -5.74 2.70 -5.87
CA ASP A 28 -6.10 2.87 -7.27
C ASP A 28 -6.42 4.34 -7.60
N ALA A 29 -6.69 4.61 -8.88
CA ALA A 29 -7.01 5.95 -9.34
C ALA A 29 -8.38 6.47 -8.83
N GLY A 30 -9.27 5.62 -8.32
CA GLY A 30 -10.63 5.96 -7.94
C GLY A 30 -10.89 6.16 -6.45
N LEU A 31 -10.00 5.68 -5.57
CA LEU A 31 -10.24 5.72 -4.12
C LEU A 31 -10.33 7.18 -3.59
N PRO A 32 -11.38 7.53 -2.83
CA PRO A 32 -11.45 8.83 -2.17
C PRO A 32 -10.40 8.92 -1.04
N ILE A 33 -9.67 10.03 -1.00
CA ILE A 33 -8.64 10.28 0.01
C ILE A 33 -9.22 11.23 1.08
N PRO A 34 -9.29 10.82 2.36
CA PRO A 34 -9.79 11.67 3.43
C PRO A 34 -8.80 12.81 3.72
N ASN A 35 -9.32 13.98 4.11
CA ASN A 35 -8.49 15.16 4.41
C ASN A 35 -7.55 14.98 5.62
N SER A 36 -7.80 13.97 6.46
CA SER A 36 -6.97 13.64 7.62
C SER A 36 -5.66 12.93 7.24
N ALA A 37 -5.59 12.31 6.06
CA ALA A 37 -4.40 11.61 5.57
C ALA A 37 -3.68 12.45 4.52
N ALA A 38 -2.34 12.42 4.51
CA ALA A 38 -1.57 13.11 3.47
C ALA A 38 -1.81 12.47 2.09
N ARG A 39 -2.00 13.30 1.07
CA ARG A 39 -2.17 12.83 -0.32
C ARG A 39 -0.84 12.88 -1.07
N ILE A 40 -0.37 11.73 -1.54
CA ILE A 40 0.77 11.62 -2.47
C ILE A 40 0.23 11.11 -3.80
N ASP A 41 -0.01 12.02 -4.74
CA ASP A 41 -0.61 11.68 -6.04
C ASP A 41 0.48 11.33 -7.07
N MET A 42 0.64 10.04 -7.37
CA MET A 42 1.60 9.55 -8.34
C MET A 42 0.96 9.25 -9.70
N ALA A 43 -0.37 9.28 -9.79
CA ALA A 43 -1.10 8.95 -11.01
C ALA A 43 -0.79 9.97 -12.11
N LEU A 44 -0.08 9.52 -13.14
CA LEU A 44 0.25 10.33 -14.32
C LEU A 44 -0.84 10.21 -15.39
N THR A 45 -1.24 8.97 -15.68
CA THR A 45 -2.28 8.60 -16.63
C THR A 45 -2.83 7.21 -16.29
N GLN A 46 -3.82 6.71 -17.02
CA GLN A 46 -4.38 5.38 -16.78
C GLN A 46 -3.29 4.30 -16.82
N GLY A 47 -3.17 3.54 -15.74
CA GLY A 47 -2.19 2.47 -15.55
C GLY A 47 -0.76 2.93 -15.23
N VAL A 48 -0.50 4.24 -15.07
CA VAL A 48 0.87 4.76 -14.88
C VAL A 48 0.98 5.67 -13.64
N PRO A 49 1.79 5.29 -12.64
CA PRO A 49 2.35 3.94 -12.42
C PRO A 49 1.25 2.94 -12.05
N SER A 50 1.48 1.64 -12.25
CA SER A 50 0.54 0.59 -11.82
C SER A 50 0.53 0.43 -10.30
N PHE A 51 -0.50 -0.22 -9.77
CA PHE A 51 -0.59 -0.48 -8.32
C PHE A 51 0.61 -1.28 -7.81
N MET A 52 0.96 -2.37 -8.51
CA MET A 52 2.10 -3.20 -8.11
C MET A 52 3.45 -2.48 -8.23
N GLN A 53 3.63 -1.57 -9.20
CA GLN A 53 4.85 -0.76 -9.26
C GLN A 53 5.01 0.10 -8.00
N VAL A 54 3.93 0.72 -7.52
CA VAL A 54 3.95 1.54 -6.31
C VAL A 54 4.16 0.68 -5.06
N VAL A 55 3.41 -0.42 -4.91
CA VAL A 55 3.58 -1.35 -3.78
C VAL A 55 5.02 -1.87 -3.71
N ASN A 56 5.57 -2.34 -4.83
CA ASN A 56 6.93 -2.88 -4.87
C ASN A 56 7.96 -1.85 -4.40
N VAL A 57 7.88 -0.61 -4.89
CA VAL A 57 8.79 0.47 -4.49
C VAL A 57 8.63 0.83 -3.02
N VAL A 58 7.40 0.98 -2.52
CA VAL A 58 7.13 1.31 -1.11
C VAL A 58 7.73 0.25 -0.17
N THR A 59 7.51 -1.03 -0.48
CA THR A 59 7.97 -2.16 0.35
C THR A 59 9.48 -2.41 0.33
N GLN A 60 10.24 -1.70 -0.52
CA GLN A 60 11.71 -1.76 -0.50
C GLN A 60 12.33 -0.99 0.68
N GLU A 61 11.65 0.03 1.19
CA GLU A 61 12.10 0.79 2.38
C GLU A 61 11.16 0.59 3.59
N MET A 62 9.88 0.29 3.38
CA MET A 62 8.92 0.05 4.47
C MET A 62 9.01 -1.38 5.02
N GLN A 63 9.21 -1.51 6.33
CA GLN A 63 9.02 -2.77 7.07
C GLN A 63 7.53 -3.03 7.27
N VAL A 64 7.02 -4.19 6.87
CA VAL A 64 5.57 -4.47 6.86
C VAL A 64 5.27 -5.65 7.78
N GLU A 65 4.33 -5.50 8.70
CA GLU A 65 3.88 -6.60 9.57
C GLU A 65 2.46 -7.09 9.21
N ALA A 66 1.67 -6.26 8.54
CA ALA A 66 0.30 -6.62 8.15
C ALA A 66 -0.16 -5.87 6.91
N ALA A 67 -1.13 -6.47 6.22
CA ALA A 67 -1.84 -5.88 5.09
C ALA A 67 -3.35 -6.04 5.27
N ILE A 68 -4.11 -4.98 5.00
CA ILE A 68 -5.57 -4.98 5.03
C ILE A 68 -6.07 -4.72 3.62
N LEU A 69 -7.04 -5.52 3.17
CA LEU A 69 -7.65 -5.47 1.84
C LEU A 69 -9.17 -5.39 1.93
N ALA A 70 -9.81 -4.82 0.91
CA ALA A 70 -11.25 -4.94 0.72
C ALA A 70 -11.59 -6.37 0.25
N THR A 71 -12.62 -6.99 0.82
CA THR A 71 -13.01 -8.39 0.54
C THR A 71 -13.39 -8.59 -0.93
N GLU A 72 -13.95 -7.55 -1.54
CA GLU A 72 -14.42 -7.48 -2.91
C GLU A 72 -13.30 -7.75 -3.93
N ILE A 73 -12.03 -7.51 -3.59
CA ILE A 73 -10.88 -7.77 -4.47
C ILE A 73 -10.80 -9.25 -4.87
N LYS A 74 -11.25 -10.17 -4.00
CA LYS A 74 -11.19 -11.62 -4.25
C LYS A 74 -12.05 -12.03 -5.43
N GLN A 75 -13.22 -11.41 -5.59
CA GLN A 75 -14.13 -11.73 -6.70
C GLN A 75 -13.91 -10.81 -7.89
N GLN A 76 -13.64 -9.53 -7.66
CA GLN A 76 -13.65 -8.52 -8.72
C GLN A 76 -12.27 -8.28 -9.34
N ASN A 77 -11.19 -8.66 -8.66
CA ASN A 77 -9.83 -8.51 -9.15
C ASN A 77 -8.89 -9.65 -8.69
N PRO A 78 -9.26 -10.92 -8.95
CA PRO A 78 -8.53 -12.09 -8.42
C PRO A 78 -7.07 -12.15 -8.89
N GLN A 79 -6.77 -11.70 -10.11
CA GLN A 79 -5.41 -11.75 -10.66
C GLN A 79 -4.47 -10.78 -9.94
N LEU A 80 -4.91 -9.54 -9.70
CA LEU A 80 -4.13 -8.58 -8.94
C LEU A 80 -4.00 -9.02 -7.47
N HIS A 81 -5.08 -9.59 -6.92
CA HIS A 81 -5.09 -10.13 -5.56
C HIS A 81 -4.00 -11.20 -5.38
N GLU A 82 -3.96 -12.21 -6.24
CA GLU A 82 -2.92 -13.26 -6.19
C GLU A 82 -1.50 -12.69 -6.40
N THR A 83 -1.35 -11.72 -7.30
CA THR A 83 -0.06 -11.04 -7.53
C THR A 83 0.42 -10.31 -6.27
N LEU A 84 -0.47 -9.62 -5.58
CA LEU A 84 -0.17 -8.94 -4.33
C LEU A 84 0.15 -9.93 -3.21
N LEU A 85 -0.60 -11.04 -3.08
CA LEU A 85 -0.33 -12.08 -2.09
C LEU A 85 1.05 -12.70 -2.31
N THR A 86 1.41 -13.00 -3.56
CA THR A 86 2.72 -13.53 -3.93
C THR A 86 3.84 -12.54 -3.55
N HIS A 87 3.64 -11.25 -3.83
CA HIS A 87 4.59 -10.21 -3.45
C HIS A 87 4.77 -10.11 -1.92
N LEU A 88 3.68 -10.15 -1.16
CA LEU A 88 3.74 -10.12 0.31
C LEU A 88 4.38 -11.39 0.90
N GLU A 89 4.15 -12.55 0.30
CA GLU A 89 4.80 -13.80 0.70
C GLU A 89 6.32 -13.74 0.47
N GLN A 90 6.76 -13.18 -0.66
CA GLN A 90 8.17 -12.93 -0.88
C GLN A 90 8.70 -11.90 0.12
N LEU A 91 7.98 -10.80 0.34
CA LEU A 91 8.41 -9.74 1.24
C LEU A 91 8.63 -10.25 2.67
N GLN A 92 7.72 -11.05 3.22
CA GLN A 92 7.87 -11.58 4.58
C GLN A 92 9.10 -12.50 4.72
N GLN A 93 9.45 -13.25 3.67
CA GLN A 93 10.67 -14.06 3.66
C GLN A 93 11.92 -13.18 3.67
N HIS A 94 11.92 -12.10 2.88
CA HIS A 94 13.03 -11.14 2.84
C HIS A 94 13.16 -10.35 4.16
N GLN A 95 12.04 -10.05 4.83
CA GLN A 95 12.03 -9.34 6.11
C GLN A 95 12.26 -10.27 7.31
N GLY A 96 12.18 -11.59 7.13
CA GLY A 96 12.31 -12.57 8.20
C GLY A 96 11.17 -12.50 9.23
N ASN A 97 9.96 -12.15 8.79
CA ASN A 97 8.77 -12.01 9.62
C ASN A 97 7.56 -12.77 9.02
N THR A 98 6.37 -12.53 9.55
CA THR A 98 5.11 -13.04 8.97
C THR A 98 4.15 -11.88 8.78
N ILE A 99 3.72 -11.64 7.54
CA ILE A 99 2.81 -10.55 7.22
C ILE A 99 1.37 -11.03 7.39
N LYS A 100 0.67 -10.50 8.39
CA LYS A 100 -0.73 -10.82 8.63
C LYS A 100 -1.62 -10.17 7.56
N ILE A 101 -2.30 -10.99 6.77
CA ILE A 101 -3.29 -10.51 5.79
C ILE A 101 -4.69 -10.60 6.37
N SER A 102 -5.44 -9.51 6.30
CA SER A 102 -6.83 -9.46 6.74
C SER A 102 -7.73 -8.76 5.72
N TYR A 103 -9.02 -9.05 5.79
CA TYR A 103 -10.01 -8.52 4.86
C TYR A 103 -11.12 -7.81 5.62
N THR A 104 -11.61 -6.73 5.04
CA THR A 104 -12.76 -5.98 5.54
C THR A 104 -13.66 -5.56 4.38
N THR A 105 -14.81 -4.94 4.63
CA THR A 105 -15.65 -4.40 3.54
C THR A 105 -14.99 -3.16 2.95
N HIS A 106 -15.25 -2.83 1.68
CA HIS A 106 -14.70 -1.61 1.09
C HIS A 106 -15.10 -0.34 1.84
N GLU A 107 -16.32 -0.30 2.40
CA GLU A 107 -16.75 0.83 3.24
C GLU A 107 -15.94 0.95 4.54
N GLN A 108 -15.64 -0.17 5.20
CA GLN A 108 -14.79 -0.14 6.39
C GLN A 108 -13.34 0.16 6.04
N PHE A 109 -12.84 -0.33 4.89
CA PHE A 109 -11.53 0.00 4.37
C PHE A 109 -11.37 1.52 4.22
N LYS A 110 -12.32 2.20 3.58
CA LYS A 110 -12.32 3.68 3.44
C LYS A 110 -12.35 4.42 4.77
N LYS A 111 -12.89 3.84 5.84
CA LYS A 111 -12.83 4.45 7.17
C LYS A 111 -11.43 4.34 7.75
N LEU A 112 -10.80 3.18 7.62
CA LEU A 112 -9.43 2.93 8.11
C LEU A 112 -8.38 3.79 7.40
N THR A 113 -8.61 4.20 6.14
CA THR A 113 -7.66 5.09 5.43
C THR A 113 -7.57 6.48 6.07
N ALA A 114 -8.58 6.90 6.85
CA ALA A 114 -8.56 8.19 7.55
C ALA A 114 -7.50 8.26 8.66
N ASP A 115 -7.08 7.11 9.19
CA ASP A 115 -6.09 6.97 10.25
C ASP A 115 -4.67 6.71 9.69
N SER A 116 -4.51 6.74 8.36
CA SER A 116 -3.21 6.50 7.72
C SER A 116 -2.34 7.75 7.64
N GLN A 117 -1.02 7.56 7.71
CA GLN A 117 -0.05 8.65 7.61
C GLN A 117 -0.09 9.28 6.21
N ALA A 118 -0.27 8.47 5.17
CA ALA A 118 -0.54 8.95 3.82
C ALA A 118 -1.29 7.92 2.96
N VAL A 119 -1.89 8.42 1.89
CA VAL A 119 -2.43 7.65 0.78
C VAL A 119 -1.63 7.97 -0.49
N ILE A 120 -0.95 6.96 -1.03
CA ILE A 120 -0.18 7.02 -2.27
C ILE A 120 -1.08 6.53 -3.42
N ARG A 121 -1.51 7.46 -4.27
CA ARG A 121 -2.41 7.18 -5.39
C ARG A 121 -1.64 6.75 -6.61
N SER A 122 -1.87 5.52 -7.06
CA SER A 122 -1.36 4.99 -8.33
C SER A 122 -2.29 5.34 -9.50
N GLY A 123 -1.84 5.07 -10.73
CA GLY A 123 -2.67 5.14 -11.94
C GLY A 123 -3.54 3.89 -12.17
N GLU A 124 -3.53 2.91 -11.26
CA GLU A 124 -4.27 1.65 -11.43
C GLU A 124 -5.77 1.89 -11.64
N CYS A 125 -6.35 1.17 -12.59
CA CYS A 125 -7.75 1.33 -12.97
C CYS A 125 -8.59 0.06 -12.75
N SER A 126 -7.94 -1.06 -12.38
CA SER A 126 -8.64 -2.29 -12.01
C SER A 126 -9.34 -2.14 -10.65
N PRO A 127 -10.50 -2.80 -10.43
CA PRO A 127 -11.35 -2.52 -9.28
C PRO A 127 -10.71 -3.01 -7.97
N TYR A 128 -10.93 -2.27 -6.88
CA TYR A 128 -10.47 -2.58 -5.52
C TYR A 128 -8.95 -2.78 -5.39
N ALA A 129 -8.14 -2.15 -6.25
CA ALA A 129 -6.69 -2.20 -6.17
C ALA A 129 -6.16 -1.25 -5.07
N ASN A 130 -6.48 -1.57 -3.82
CA ASN A 130 -6.16 -0.77 -2.65
C ASN A 130 -5.66 -1.66 -1.52
N VAL A 131 -4.57 -1.25 -0.86
CA VAL A 131 -4.02 -1.95 0.31
C VAL A 131 -3.62 -0.95 1.39
N ILE A 132 -3.92 -1.27 2.64
CA ILE A 132 -3.33 -0.61 3.81
C ILE A 132 -2.17 -1.48 4.27
N LEU A 133 -0.95 -0.94 4.27
CA LEU A 133 0.24 -1.59 4.81
C LEU A 133 0.48 -1.07 6.23
N CYS A 134 0.68 -1.98 7.18
CA CYS A 134 0.99 -1.65 8.56
C CYS A 134 2.49 -1.79 8.81
N ALA A 135 3.12 -0.76 9.35
CA ALA A 135 4.53 -0.75 9.68
C ALA A 135 4.81 -1.61 10.91
N GLY A 136 5.81 -2.49 10.84
CA GLY A 136 6.24 -3.27 12.00
C GLY A 136 7.48 -4.11 11.76
N VAL A 137 8.15 -4.47 12.85
CA VAL A 137 9.40 -5.22 12.91
C VAL A 137 9.30 -6.32 13.98
N THR A 138 10.19 -7.30 13.96
CA THR A 138 10.09 -8.52 14.79
C THR A 138 10.59 -8.39 16.23
N PHE A 139 10.96 -7.19 16.70
CA PHE A 139 11.55 -6.97 18.02
C PHE A 139 10.75 -5.97 18.87
#